data_AF-A0A520YQ22-F1
#
_entry.id   AF-A0A520YQ22-F1
#
_cell.length_a   1.000
_cell.length_b   1.000
_cell.length_c   1.000
_cell.angle_alpha   90.00
_cell.angle_beta   90.00
_cell.angle_gamma   90.00
#
_symmetry.space_group_name_H-M   'P 1'
#
loop_
_entity.id
_entity.type
_entity.pdbx_description
1 polymer ?
#
loop_
_entity_poly.entity_id
_entity_poly.type
_entity_poly.pdbx_seq_one_letter_code
_entity_poly.pdbx_strand_id
1 'polypeptide(L)'
;MKPAQATLTIEITGGIESALPIAVVPFDTSRLSSQLDVDIAEIVASAIENVVRNAIQHTPSGGGVLVTIDKDAPDFAVVKVVDSGPGVAKKDLEKIFEPFYRINTNRPGAGIGLAISKRVLQQLGGALVAANRAESGLQITMRFPLAGGVT
;
A
#
# COMPACT_ATOMS: atom_id res chain seq x y z
N MET A 1 1.55 -28.95 -6.26
CA MET A 1 2.49 -27.89 -5.85
C MET A 1 1.74 -26.89 -4.99
N LYS A 2 2.05 -26.75 -3.70
CA LYS A 2 1.45 -25.72 -2.83
C LYS A 2 1.94 -24.33 -3.30
N PRO A 3 1.08 -23.31 -3.42
CA PRO A 3 1.54 -21.96 -3.74
C PRO A 3 2.44 -21.45 -2.60
N ALA A 4 3.56 -20.83 -2.96
CA ALA A 4 4.47 -20.20 -2.00
C ALA A 4 3.71 -19.09 -1.26
N GLN A 5 3.62 -19.20 0.07
CA GLN A 5 3.04 -18.17 0.91
C GLN A 5 4.06 -17.03 1.06
N ALA A 6 3.66 -15.81 0.68
CA ALA A 6 4.44 -14.62 0.98
C ALA A 6 4.20 -14.20 2.43
N THR A 7 5.27 -13.81 3.12
CA THR A 7 5.19 -13.29 4.49
C THR A 7 4.92 -11.79 4.44
N LEU A 8 3.80 -11.34 5.02
CA LEU A 8 3.42 -9.93 5.17
C LEU A 8 3.88 -9.43 6.55
N THR A 9 4.66 -8.37 6.58
CA THR A 9 5.16 -7.70 7.80
C THR A 9 4.59 -6.28 7.83
N ILE A 10 3.95 -5.89 8.92
CA ILE A 10 3.38 -4.54 9.10
C ILE A 10 4.04 -3.92 10.33
N GLU A 11 4.74 -2.80 10.16
CA GLU A 11 5.30 -2.00 11.24
C GLU A 11 4.50 -0.70 11.35
N ILE A 12 3.75 -0.52 12.43
CA ILE A 12 2.99 0.71 12.66
C ILE A 12 3.89 1.65 13.47
N THR A 13 4.55 2.61 12.82
CA THR A 13 5.39 3.61 13.49
C THR A 13 4.61 4.91 13.71
N GLY A 14 3.70 4.88 14.69
CA GLY A 14 2.94 6.07 15.08
C GLY A 14 2.46 5.97 16.52
N GLY A 15 3.20 6.55 17.47
CA GLY A 15 2.72 6.84 18.82
C GLY A 15 2.61 5.69 19.82
N ILE A 16 3.42 4.63 19.69
CA ILE A 16 3.65 3.64 20.76
C ILE A 16 5.16 3.32 20.75
N GLU A 17 5.83 3.58 21.87
CA GLU A 17 7.26 3.33 22.02
C GLU A 17 7.59 1.83 21.84
N SER A 18 8.75 1.58 21.23
CA SER A 18 9.54 0.34 21.24
C SER A 18 9.68 -0.35 19.88
N ALA A 19 10.93 -0.37 19.43
CA ALA A 19 11.44 -1.22 18.37
C ALA A 19 11.43 -2.72 18.77
N LEU A 20 11.49 -3.59 17.74
CA LEU A 20 11.70 -5.07 17.73
C LEU A 20 10.41 -5.94 17.83
N PRO A 21 10.44 -7.21 17.34
CA PRO A 21 10.72 -7.74 16.00
C PRO A 21 9.43 -8.25 15.29
N ILE A 22 9.58 -8.62 14.02
CA ILE A 22 8.57 -9.11 13.06
C ILE A 22 7.48 -10.00 13.70
N ALA A 23 6.23 -9.53 13.69
CA ALA A 23 5.03 -10.30 14.03
C ALA A 23 3.97 -10.15 12.92
N VAL A 24 3.34 -11.28 12.54
CA VAL A 24 2.20 -11.30 11.62
C VAL A 24 0.97 -10.84 12.39
N VAL A 25 0.46 -9.64 12.09
CA VAL A 25 -0.74 -9.08 12.73
C VAL A 25 -1.89 -9.05 11.71
N PRO A 26 -3.10 -9.52 12.06
CA PRO A 26 -4.29 -9.27 11.25
C PRO A 26 -4.48 -7.76 11.06
N PHE A 27 -4.76 -7.33 9.83
CA PHE A 27 -5.05 -5.91 9.53
C PHE A 27 -6.40 -5.54 10.16
N ASP A 28 -6.34 -4.92 11.33
CA ASP A 28 -7.52 -4.45 12.04
C ASP A 28 -7.90 -3.05 11.55
N THR A 29 -8.93 -3.01 10.69
CA THR A 29 -9.48 -1.79 10.09
C THR A 29 -10.12 -0.86 11.12
N SER A 30 -10.42 -1.34 12.34
CA SER A 30 -11.12 -0.55 13.37
C SER A 30 -10.33 0.65 13.89
N ARG A 31 -8.99 0.68 13.71
CA ARG A 31 -8.17 1.85 14.07
C ARG A 31 -8.29 2.98 13.06
N LEU A 32 -8.46 2.67 11.77
CA LEU A 32 -8.64 3.67 10.70
C LEU A 32 -10.00 4.38 10.81
N SER A 33 -11.04 3.66 11.22
CA SER A 33 -12.40 4.20 11.40
C SER A 33 -12.52 5.21 12.54
N SER A 34 -11.56 5.27 13.47
CA SER A 34 -11.60 6.27 14.56
C SER A 34 -11.27 7.69 14.11
N GLN A 35 -10.68 7.86 12.92
CA GLN A 35 -10.18 9.13 12.39
C GLN A 35 -10.70 9.46 10.98
N LEU A 36 -11.66 8.69 10.47
CA LEU A 36 -12.27 8.83 9.15
C LEU A 36 -13.78 8.60 9.27
N ASP A 37 -14.57 9.23 8.40
CA ASP A 37 -15.97 8.82 8.22
C ASP A 37 -16.01 7.33 7.86
N VAL A 38 -17.01 6.58 8.33
CA VAL A 38 -17.05 5.11 8.25
C VAL A 38 -16.95 4.64 6.79
N ASP A 39 -17.65 5.33 5.89
CA ASP A 39 -17.61 5.05 4.44
C ASP A 39 -16.22 5.32 3.85
N ILE A 40 -15.54 6.37 4.31
CA ILE A 40 -14.18 6.72 3.86
C ILE A 40 -13.16 5.71 4.39
N ALA A 41 -13.31 5.25 5.64
CA ALA A 41 -12.43 4.26 6.25
C ALA A 41 -12.44 2.94 5.48
N GLU A 42 -13.61 2.45 5.08
CA GLU A 42 -13.73 1.22 4.27
C GLU A 42 -13.10 1.39 2.88
N ILE A 43 -13.33 2.53 2.24
CA ILE A 43 -12.76 2.86 0.93
C ILE A 43 -11.23 2.91 0.99
N VAL A 44 -10.66 3.56 2.00
CA VAL A 44 -9.20 3.63 2.22
C VAL A 44 -8.64 2.25 2.56
N ALA A 45 -9.30 1.46 3.40
CA ALA A 45 -8.90 0.10 3.71
C ALA A 45 -8.84 -0.78 2.46
N SER A 46 -9.84 -0.69 1.58
CA SER A 46 -9.86 -1.41 0.29
C SER A 46 -8.70 -0.97 -0.62
N ALA A 47 -8.40 0.33 -0.66
CA ALA A 47 -7.27 0.85 -1.43
C ALA A 47 -5.93 0.31 -0.92
N ILE A 48 -5.74 0.25 0.40
CA ILE A 48 -4.55 -0.33 1.04
C ILE A 48 -4.45 -1.83 0.73
N GLU A 49 -5.55 -2.57 0.89
CA GLU A 49 -5.59 -4.01 0.60
C GLU A 49 -5.19 -4.31 -0.85
N ASN A 50 -5.68 -3.51 -1.80
CA ASN A 50 -5.30 -3.63 -3.21
C ASN A 50 -3.79 -3.46 -3.42
N VAL A 51 -3.17 -2.48 -2.76
CA VAL A 51 -1.74 -2.23 -2.86
C VAL A 51 -0.93 -3.35 -2.21
N VAL A 52 -1.31 -3.79 -0.99
CA VAL A 52 -0.66 -4.88 -0.27
C VAL A 52 -0.75 -6.20 -1.03
N ARG A 53 -1.91 -6.52 -1.58
CA ARG A 53 -2.11 -7.72 -2.40
C ARG A 53 -1.22 -7.69 -3.64
N ASN A 54 -1.09 -6.53 -4.30
CA ASN A 54 -0.17 -6.39 -5.42
C ASN A 54 1.29 -6.57 -5.01
N ALA A 55 1.71 -5.99 -3.89
CA ALA A 55 3.06 -6.17 -3.35
C ALA A 55 3.36 -7.65 -3.07
N ILE A 56 2.44 -8.35 -2.40
CA ILE A 56 2.54 -9.80 -2.14
C ILE A 56 2.65 -10.59 -3.44
N GLN A 57 1.77 -10.32 -4.40
CA GLN A 57 1.78 -11.00 -5.69
C GLN A 57 3.05 -10.75 -6.48
N HIS A 58 3.75 -9.63 -6.28
CA HIS A 58 4.96 -9.26 -7.00
C HIS A 58 6.26 -9.68 -6.29
N THR A 59 6.18 -9.96 -4.99
CA THR A 59 7.30 -10.43 -4.16
C THR A 59 7.66 -11.89 -4.48
N PRO A 60 8.95 -12.21 -4.72
CA PRO A 60 9.40 -13.59 -4.91
C PRO A 60 9.32 -14.39 -3.61
N SER A 61 9.38 -15.73 -3.71
CA SER A 61 9.48 -16.59 -2.52
C SER A 61 10.72 -16.25 -1.69
N GLY A 62 10.56 -16.17 -0.36
CA GLY A 62 11.61 -15.73 0.55
C GLY A 62 11.79 -14.21 0.64
N GLY A 63 11.05 -13.44 -0.14
CA GLY A 63 10.95 -11.99 0.00
C GLY A 63 9.94 -11.55 1.07
N GLY A 64 9.88 -10.25 1.32
CA GLY A 64 8.99 -9.65 2.30
C GLY A 64 8.26 -8.42 1.76
N VAL A 65 7.08 -8.18 2.34
CA VAL A 65 6.34 -6.92 2.19
C VAL A 65 6.31 -6.23 3.54
N LEU A 66 6.75 -4.99 3.60
CA LEU A 66 6.70 -4.09 4.75
C LEU A 66 5.60 -3.06 4.52
N VAL A 67 4.69 -2.90 5.47
CA VAL A 67 3.70 -1.82 5.48
C VAL A 67 3.97 -0.90 6.66
N THR A 68 4.18 0.38 6.41
CA THR A 68 4.28 1.41 7.47
C THR A 68 3.15 2.42 7.38
N ILE A 69 2.74 2.94 8.53
CA ILE A 69 1.76 4.00 8.65
C ILE A 69 2.36 5.08 9.53
N ASP A 70 2.47 6.29 8.99
CA ASP A 70 3.05 7.45 9.65
C ASP A 70 2.11 8.65 9.51
N LYS A 71 2.24 9.62 10.43
CA LYS A 71 1.66 10.95 10.26
C LYS A 71 2.61 11.78 9.39
N ASP A 72 2.13 12.30 8.26
CA ASP A 72 2.93 13.07 7.30
C ASP A 72 2.89 14.57 7.58
N ALA A 73 1.71 15.07 7.93
CA ALA A 73 1.44 16.46 8.28
C ALA A 73 0.30 16.50 9.33
N PRO A 74 -0.04 17.65 9.94
CA PRO A 74 -1.12 17.75 10.92
C PRO A 74 -2.41 17.05 10.48
N ASP A 75 -2.72 17.16 9.19
CA ASP A 75 -3.97 16.72 8.57
C ASP A 75 -3.80 15.57 7.57
N PHE A 76 -2.62 14.95 7.48
CA PHE A 76 -2.37 13.87 6.52
C PHE A 76 -1.71 12.67 7.18
N ALA A 77 -2.21 11.49 6.81
CA ALA A 77 -1.53 10.23 7.02
C ALA A 77 -0.82 9.77 5.74
N VAL A 78 0.27 9.03 5.93
CA VAL A 78 0.98 8.35 4.86
C VAL A 78 1.10 6.86 5.19
N VAL A 79 0.77 6.03 4.22
CA VAL A 79 0.97 4.58 4.27
C VAL A 79 1.95 4.20 3.19
N LYS A 80 3.03 3.51 3.56
CA LYS A 80 4.04 3.01 2.62
C LYS A 80 3.94 1.50 2.57
N VAL A 81 3.81 0.95 1.37
CA VAL A 81 3.88 -0.49 1.13
C VAL A 81 5.13 -0.75 0.32
N VAL A 82 6.06 -1.50 0.90
CA VAL A 82 7.38 -1.78 0.37
C VAL A 82 7.52 -3.27 0.15
N ASP A 83 7.76 -3.70 -1.09
CA ASP A 83 8.13 -5.08 -1.37
C ASP A 83 9.63 -5.26 -1.61
N SER A 84 10.08 -6.51 -1.58
CA SER A 84 11.40 -6.95 -2.02
C SER A 84 11.35 -7.62 -3.40
N GLY A 85 10.41 -7.20 -4.26
CA GLY A 85 10.26 -7.67 -5.62
C GLY A 85 11.35 -7.14 -6.57
N PRO A 86 11.20 -7.37 -7.88
CA PRO A 86 12.17 -6.88 -8.88
C PRO A 86 12.05 -5.37 -9.16
N GLY A 87 11.05 -4.68 -8.57
CA GLY A 87 10.70 -3.32 -8.93
C GLY A 87 9.99 -3.22 -10.30
N VAL A 88 9.94 -2.00 -10.83
CA VAL A 88 9.26 -1.65 -12.09
C VAL A 88 10.19 -0.85 -12.98
N ALA A 89 10.20 -1.08 -14.30
CA ALA A 89 11.02 -0.25 -15.18
C ALA A 89 10.58 1.23 -15.10
N LYS A 90 11.53 2.17 -15.15
CA LYS A 90 11.25 3.61 -14.94
C LYS A 90 10.11 4.16 -15.79
N LYS A 91 10.02 3.73 -17.05
CA LYS A 91 8.97 4.11 -18.02
C LYS A 91 7.56 3.62 -17.67
N ASP A 92 7.47 2.65 -16.76
CA ASP A 92 6.24 1.96 -16.39
C ASP A 92 5.76 2.39 -14.99
N LEU A 93 6.57 3.09 -14.19
CA LEU A 93 6.23 3.53 -12.83
C LEU A 93 4.96 4.38 -12.75
N GLU A 94 4.68 5.20 -13.78
CA GLU A 94 3.43 5.96 -13.85
C GLU A 94 2.29 5.13 -14.47
N LYS A 95 2.63 4.22 -15.39
CA LYS A 95 1.68 3.40 -16.15
C LYS A 95 1.06 2.28 -15.33
N ILE A 96 1.71 1.81 -14.26
CA ILE A 96 1.11 0.81 -13.35
C ILE A 96 -0.19 1.28 -12.70
N PHE A 97 -0.50 2.58 -12.78
CA PHE A 97 -1.75 3.16 -12.33
C PHE A 97 -2.79 3.32 -13.44
N GLU A 98 -2.48 2.98 -14.69
CA GLU A 98 -3.42 3.00 -15.81
C GLU A 98 -4.30 1.74 -15.77
N PRO A 99 -5.62 1.87 -16.02
CA PRO A 99 -6.51 0.70 -16.09
C PRO A 99 -6.03 -0.31 -17.14
N PHE A 100 -6.09 -1.59 -16.79
CA PHE A 100 -5.71 -2.73 -17.64
C PHE A 100 -4.21 -2.83 -17.97
N TYR A 101 -3.40 -1.89 -17.54
CA TYR A 101 -1.96 -1.94 -17.75
C TYR A 101 -1.32 -3.02 -16.87
N ARG A 102 -0.52 -3.90 -17.49
CA ARG A 102 0.12 -5.04 -16.83
C ARG A 102 1.53 -5.24 -17.38
N ILE A 103 2.52 -5.25 -16.49
CA ILE A 103 3.93 -5.53 -16.85
C ILE A 103 4.13 -7.02 -17.14
N ASN A 104 3.46 -7.89 -16.37
CA ASN A 104 3.53 -9.33 -16.53
C ASN A 104 2.14 -9.93 -16.65
N THR A 105 1.79 -10.44 -17.83
CA THR A 105 0.49 -11.02 -18.13
C THR A 105 0.31 -12.43 -17.56
N ASN A 106 1.38 -13.08 -17.09
CA ASN A 106 1.34 -14.44 -16.52
C ASN A 106 0.90 -14.49 -15.04
N ARG A 107 0.79 -13.34 -14.35
CA ARG A 107 0.31 -13.29 -12.96
C ARG A 107 -1.18 -12.94 -12.92
N PRO A 108 -2.01 -13.60 -12.09
CA PRO A 108 -3.45 -13.34 -12.06
C PRO A 108 -3.77 -11.89 -11.68
N GLY A 109 -4.82 -11.31 -12.28
CA GLY A 109 -5.28 -9.95 -12.00
C GLY A 109 -5.62 -9.16 -13.25
N ALA A 110 -6.65 -8.31 -13.18
CA ALA A 110 -7.14 -7.54 -14.32
C ALA A 110 -6.34 -6.24 -14.61
N GLY A 111 -5.38 -5.87 -13.75
CA GLY A 111 -4.66 -4.58 -13.88
C GLY A 111 -5.51 -3.36 -13.50
N ILE A 112 -6.50 -3.55 -12.62
CA ILE A 112 -7.47 -2.49 -12.25
C ILE A 112 -7.21 -1.94 -10.84
N GLY A 113 -6.67 -2.75 -9.93
CA GLY A 113 -6.59 -2.43 -8.51
C GLY A 113 -5.84 -1.13 -8.19
N LEU A 114 -4.64 -0.93 -8.74
CA LEU A 114 -3.86 0.31 -8.51
C LEU A 114 -4.52 1.54 -9.13
N ALA A 115 -5.20 1.39 -10.27
CA ALA A 115 -5.93 2.48 -10.92
C ALA A 115 -7.10 2.95 -10.06
N ILE A 116 -7.87 2.01 -9.48
CA ILE A 116 -8.95 2.32 -8.53
C ILE A 116 -8.37 3.00 -7.29
N SER A 117 -7.34 2.42 -6.66
CA SER A 117 -6.72 2.99 -5.46
C SER A 117 -6.22 4.42 -5.72
N LYS A 118 -5.61 4.70 -6.87
CA LYS A 118 -5.14 6.04 -7.24
C LYS A 118 -6.30 7.02 -7.34
N ARG A 119 -7.37 6.65 -8.06
CA ARG A 119 -8.54 7.50 -8.26
C ARG A 119 -9.25 7.82 -6.94
N VAL A 120 -9.43 6.80 -6.09
CA VAL A 120 -10.02 6.96 -4.76
C VAL A 120 -9.21 7.94 -3.93
N LEU A 121 -7.89 7.75 -3.82
CA LEU A 121 -7.06 8.65 -3.02
C LEU A 121 -7.05 10.06 -3.57
N GLN A 122 -7.05 10.24 -4.90
CA GLN A 122 -7.16 11.55 -5.52
C GLN A 122 -8.51 12.24 -5.22
N GLN A 123 -9.62 11.49 -5.23
CA GLN A 123 -10.94 12.02 -4.88
C GLN A 123 -11.01 12.48 -3.42
N LEU A 124 -10.26 11.82 -2.53
CA LEU A 124 -10.10 12.22 -1.14
C LEU A 124 -9.08 13.36 -0.95
N GLY A 125 -8.54 13.98 -2.01
CA GLY A 125 -7.49 15.02 -1.88
C GLY A 125 -6.11 14.46 -1.47
N GLY A 126 -5.94 13.15 -1.55
CA GLY A 126 -4.70 12.43 -1.31
C GLY A 126 -3.88 12.15 -2.57
N ALA A 127 -2.93 11.22 -2.45
CA ALA A 127 -2.05 10.82 -3.55
C ALA A 127 -1.65 9.34 -3.46
N LEU A 128 -1.36 8.74 -4.62
CA LEU A 128 -0.75 7.42 -4.75
C LEU A 128 0.44 7.52 -5.71
N VAL A 129 1.64 7.22 -5.21
CA VAL A 129 2.89 7.28 -6.00
C VAL A 129 3.69 6.00 -5.86
N ALA A 130 4.53 5.72 -6.85
CA ALA A 130 5.41 4.56 -6.88
C ALA A 130 6.87 4.99 -7.09
N ALA A 131 7.78 4.33 -6.40
CA ALA A 131 9.22 4.48 -6.59
C ALA A 131 9.92 3.14 -6.41
N ASN A 132 10.93 2.86 -7.24
CA ASN A 132 11.83 1.74 -6.96
C ASN A 132 12.73 2.08 -5.77
N ARG A 133 13.08 1.05 -5.00
CA ARG A 133 14.09 1.15 -3.94
C ARG A 133 15.49 0.98 -4.49
N ALA A 134 16.47 1.52 -3.77
CA ALA A 134 17.88 1.49 -4.16
C ALA A 134 18.45 0.06 -4.23
N GLU A 135 18.07 -0.81 -3.28
CA GLU A 135 18.61 -2.18 -3.21
C GLU A 135 17.79 -3.19 -4.03
N SER A 136 16.46 -3.19 -3.88
CA SER A 136 15.51 -3.91 -4.74
C SER A 136 14.07 -3.61 -4.29
N GLY A 137 13.10 -3.80 -5.19
CA GLY A 137 11.68 -3.77 -4.88
C GLY A 137 11.00 -2.44 -5.15
N LEU A 138 9.70 -2.43 -4.97
CA LEU A 138 8.84 -1.28 -5.20
C LEU A 138 8.33 -0.72 -3.86
N GLN A 139 8.31 0.59 -3.75
CA GLN A 139 7.57 1.31 -2.72
C GLN A 139 6.36 1.98 -3.36
N ILE A 140 5.18 1.63 -2.87
CA ILE A 140 3.94 2.38 -3.11
C ILE A 140 3.70 3.27 -1.89
N THR A 141 3.46 4.55 -2.12
CA THR A 141 3.16 5.52 -1.06
C THR A 141 1.76 6.09 -1.28
N MET A 142 0.89 5.84 -0.30
CA MET A 142 -0.47 6.35 -0.21
C MET A 142 -0.49 7.51 0.78
N ARG A 143 -1.04 8.64 0.39
CA ARG A 143 -1.24 9.81 1.24
C ARG A 143 -2.72 10.16 1.23
N PHE A 144 -3.32 10.42 2.37
CA PHE A 144 -4.75 10.79 2.48
C PHE A 144 -4.98 11.71 3.69
N PRO A 145 -6.01 12.56 3.64
CA PRO A 145 -6.32 13.43 4.75
C PRO A 145 -6.87 12.66 5.95
N LEU A 146 -6.60 13.16 7.15
CA LEU A 146 -7.24 12.75 8.40
C LEU A 146 -8.52 13.59 8.58
N ALA A 147 -9.54 13.08 9.29
CA ALA A 147 -10.85 13.75 9.46
C ALA A 147 -10.84 15.08 10.24
N GLY A 148 -9.69 15.74 10.39
CA GLY A 148 -9.56 17.12 10.89
C GLY A 148 -9.18 18.17 9.83
N GLY A 149 -8.86 17.76 8.59
CA GLY A 149 -8.29 18.65 7.56
C GLY A 149 -9.22 19.08 6.43
N VAL A 150 -10.48 18.63 6.43
CA VAL A 150 -11.47 19.07 5.44
C VAL A 150 -12.21 20.28 6.01
N THR A 151 -11.64 21.47 5.79
CA THR A 151 -12.34 22.76 5.94
C THR A 151 -12.78 23.29 4.59
#